data_AF-A0A845TZV9-F1
#
_entry.id   AF-A0A845TZV9-F1
#
_cell.length_a   1.000
_cell.length_b   1.000
_cell.length_c   1.000
_cell.angle_alpha   90.00
_cell.angle_beta   90.00
_cell.angle_gamma   90.00
#
_symmetry.space_group_name_H-M   'P 1'
#
loop_
_entity.id
_entity.type
_entity.pdbx_description
1 polymer ?
#
loop_
_entity_poly.entity_id
_entity_poly.type
_entity_poly.pdbx_seq_one_letter_code
_entity_poly.pdbx_strand_id
1 'polypeptide(L)'
;MISPQPRSPAHRNPALVRIIATDEKHLINLVNDSIARRAFQVFEAHSSEPGHEVDDWFHAAYEIIKPLDCGVLALDDEISVTTDLSGFEQGAEVELFVEPHRIVLRGREAAHARVALPDYRGHAMPCNVVLRSLALGALVDPARAAARFNGCALQISLPKVSPTHRVLAQAA
;
A
#
# COMPACT_ATOMS: atom_id res chain seq x y z
N MET A 1 -9.60 23.22 41.47
CA MET A 1 -9.73 22.06 40.57
C MET A 1 -8.63 22.16 39.53
N ILE A 2 -7.59 21.33 39.64
CA ILE A 2 -6.48 21.30 38.68
C ILE A 2 -6.88 20.33 37.58
N SER A 3 -7.19 20.84 36.40
CA SER A 3 -7.44 20.02 35.21
C SER A 3 -6.14 19.30 34.83
N PRO A 4 -6.14 17.96 34.67
CA PRO A 4 -4.95 17.27 34.18
C PRO A 4 -4.73 17.62 32.72
N GLN A 5 -3.56 18.18 32.42
CA GLN A 5 -3.06 18.36 31.05
C GLN A 5 -2.97 16.99 30.37
N PRO A 6 -3.37 16.87 29.08
CA PRO A 6 -3.20 15.62 28.36
C PRO A 6 -1.71 15.30 28.23
N ARG A 7 -1.35 14.08 28.62
CA ARG A 7 0.01 13.54 28.49
C ARG A 7 0.46 13.71 27.03
N SER A 8 1.63 14.31 26.84
CA SER A 8 2.32 14.37 25.55
C SER A 8 2.27 13.00 24.87
N PRO A 9 1.90 12.90 23.58
CA PRO A 9 1.89 11.61 22.92
C PRO A 9 3.31 11.06 22.93
N ALA A 10 3.44 9.88 23.52
CA ALA A 10 4.65 9.07 23.50
C ALA A 10 5.22 9.07 22.08
N HIS A 11 6.54 9.22 21.99
CA HIS A 11 7.32 9.20 20.77
C HIS A 11 6.82 8.05 19.86
N ARG A 12 5.99 8.40 18.87
CA ARG A 12 5.29 7.45 18.02
C ARG A 12 6.35 6.87 17.10
N ASN A 13 6.84 5.67 17.41
CA ASN A 13 7.85 5.03 16.58
C ASN A 13 7.24 4.82 15.19
N PRO A 14 7.79 5.45 14.14
CA PRO A 14 7.20 5.32 12.80
C PRO A 14 7.26 3.87 12.36
N ALA A 15 6.26 3.43 11.58
CA ALA A 15 6.30 2.13 10.95
C ALA A 15 7.61 1.97 10.15
N LEU A 16 8.20 0.78 10.18
CA LEU A 16 9.38 0.49 9.36
C LEU A 16 8.92 0.36 7.90
N VAL A 17 9.53 1.13 6.99
CA VAL A 17 9.19 1.07 5.56
C VAL A 17 10.28 0.36 4.80
N ARG A 18 9.95 -0.76 4.16
CA ARG A 18 10.86 -1.51 3.28
C ARG A 18 10.50 -1.26 1.82
N ILE A 19 11.44 -0.65 1.09
CA ILE A 19 11.25 -0.34 -0.34
C ILE A 19 11.66 -1.56 -1.18
N ILE A 20 10.83 -1.91 -2.16
CA ILE A 20 11.01 -3.06 -3.03
C ILE A 20 10.79 -2.58 -4.47
N ALA A 21 11.89 -2.46 -5.23
CA ALA A 21 11.81 -2.29 -6.66
C ALA A 21 11.28 -3.59 -7.29
N THR A 22 10.24 -3.49 -8.11
CA THR A 22 9.56 -4.66 -8.65
C THR A 22 9.06 -4.44 -10.07
N ASP A 23 8.72 -5.52 -10.75
CA ASP A 23 8.06 -5.49 -12.05
C ASP A 23 6.55 -5.71 -11.92
N GLU A 24 5.83 -5.37 -12.97
CA GLU A 24 4.37 -5.47 -13.04
C GLU A 24 3.87 -6.90 -12.76
N LYS A 25 4.57 -7.92 -13.26
CA LYS A 25 4.16 -9.31 -13.10
C LYS A 25 4.24 -9.73 -11.64
N HIS A 26 5.31 -9.37 -10.94
CA HIS A 26 5.45 -9.64 -9.52
C HIS A 26 4.36 -8.94 -8.70
N LEU A 27 4.03 -7.69 -9.04
CA LEU A 27 2.99 -6.94 -8.34
C LEU A 27 1.59 -7.53 -8.57
N ILE A 28 1.27 -7.92 -9.81
CA ILE A 28 0.02 -8.61 -10.15
C ILE A 28 -0.11 -9.90 -9.35
N ASN A 29 0.95 -10.71 -9.31
CA ASN A 29 0.95 -11.96 -8.54
C ASN A 29 0.77 -11.69 -7.03
N LEU A 30 1.46 -10.70 -6.47
CA LEU A 30 1.31 -10.31 -5.06
C LEU A 30 -0.14 -9.94 -4.72
N VAL A 31 -0.78 -9.15 -5.57
CA VAL A 31 -2.18 -8.72 -5.39
C VAL A 31 -3.10 -9.94 -5.50
N ASN A 32 -2.98 -10.72 -6.58
CA ASN A 32 -3.83 -11.89 -6.82
C ASN A 32 -3.68 -12.94 -5.72
N ASP A 33 -2.47 -13.23 -5.25
CA ASP A 33 -2.22 -14.19 -4.15
C ASP A 33 -2.82 -13.70 -2.84
N SER A 34 -2.79 -12.39 -2.59
CA SER A 34 -3.42 -11.79 -1.42
C SER A 34 -4.94 -11.96 -1.48
N ILE A 35 -5.55 -11.66 -2.64
CA ILE A 35 -7.00 -11.83 -2.87
C ILE A 35 -7.40 -13.29 -2.77
N ALA A 36 -6.70 -14.19 -3.47
CA ALA A 36 -6.98 -15.62 -3.47
C ALA A 36 -6.95 -16.20 -2.05
N ARG A 37 -5.93 -15.85 -1.26
CA ARG A 37 -5.83 -16.30 0.14
C ARG A 37 -7.02 -15.80 0.97
N ARG A 38 -7.44 -14.56 0.76
CA ARG A 38 -8.56 -14.00 1.51
C ARG A 38 -9.91 -14.55 1.05
N ALA A 39 -10.12 -14.72 -0.24
CA ALA A 39 -11.31 -15.35 -0.80
C ALA A 39 -11.47 -16.78 -0.26
N PHE A 40 -10.36 -17.53 -0.15
CA PHE A 40 -10.37 -18.85 0.46
C PHE A 40 -10.76 -18.83 1.95
N GLN A 41 -10.25 -17.87 2.73
CA GLN A 41 -10.66 -17.70 4.13
C GLN A 41 -12.14 -17.33 4.28
N VAL A 42 -12.65 -16.50 3.36
CA VAL A 42 -14.07 -16.15 3.29
C VAL A 42 -14.86 -17.43 3.00
N PHE A 43 -14.51 -18.19 1.97
CA PHE A 43 -15.14 -19.47 1.64
C PHE A 43 -15.18 -20.46 2.82
N GLU A 44 -14.06 -20.63 3.54
CA GLU A 44 -13.99 -21.48 4.72
C GLU A 44 -14.92 -21.02 5.85
N ALA A 45 -15.05 -19.71 6.05
CA ALA A 45 -15.94 -19.15 7.07
C ALA A 45 -17.44 -19.38 6.75
N HIS A 46 -17.80 -19.43 5.46
CA HIS A 46 -19.17 -19.60 4.98
C HIS A 46 -19.55 -21.07 4.73
N SER A 47 -19.06 -21.99 5.55
CA SER A 47 -19.34 -23.44 5.49
C SER A 47 -18.82 -24.18 4.25
N SER A 48 -17.99 -23.52 3.42
CA SER A 48 -17.40 -24.13 2.21
C SER A 48 -18.44 -24.57 1.17
N GLU A 49 -19.58 -23.88 1.09
CA GLU A 49 -20.60 -24.15 0.07
C GLU A 49 -20.15 -23.65 -1.31
N PRO A 50 -20.21 -24.49 -2.36
CA PRO A 50 -19.86 -24.08 -3.72
C PRO A 50 -20.92 -23.13 -4.32
N GLY A 51 -20.52 -22.34 -5.32
CA GLY A 51 -21.40 -21.42 -6.06
C GLY A 51 -21.30 -19.94 -5.65
N HIS A 52 -20.38 -19.61 -4.74
CA HIS A 52 -20.13 -18.24 -4.26
C HIS A 52 -18.70 -17.75 -4.54
N GLU A 53 -17.94 -18.48 -5.37
CA GLU A 53 -16.50 -18.25 -5.56
C GLU A 53 -16.20 -16.85 -6.09
N VAL A 54 -17.06 -16.35 -7.00
CA VAL A 54 -16.93 -15.02 -7.59
C VAL A 54 -17.26 -13.92 -6.57
N ASP A 55 -18.30 -14.12 -5.77
CA ASP A 55 -18.70 -13.16 -4.73
C ASP A 55 -17.62 -13.07 -3.65
N ASP A 56 -17.12 -14.22 -3.19
CA ASP A 56 -16.03 -14.30 -2.20
C ASP A 56 -14.74 -13.65 -2.72
N TRP A 57 -14.44 -13.81 -4.01
CA TRP A 57 -13.32 -13.13 -4.66
C TRP A 57 -13.49 -11.61 -4.66
N PHE A 58 -14.65 -11.10 -5.06
CA PHE A 58 -14.92 -9.66 -5.07
C PHE A 58 -14.91 -9.08 -3.66
N HIS A 59 -15.47 -9.79 -2.68
CA HIS A 59 -15.45 -9.38 -1.29
C HIS A 59 -14.02 -9.30 -0.75
N ALA A 60 -13.21 -10.32 -1.02
CA ALA A 60 -11.79 -10.34 -0.67
C ALA A 60 -11.01 -9.20 -1.33
N ALA A 61 -11.26 -8.95 -2.62
CA ALA A 61 -10.64 -7.85 -3.35
C ALA A 61 -10.99 -6.49 -2.74
N TYR A 62 -12.26 -6.27 -2.36
CA TYR A 62 -12.70 -5.05 -1.72
C TYR A 62 -12.10 -4.86 -0.32
N GLU A 63 -11.93 -5.93 0.44
CA GLU A 63 -11.27 -5.88 1.75
C GLU A 63 -9.78 -5.55 1.63
N ILE A 64 -9.10 -6.13 0.64
CA ILE A 64 -7.65 -6.04 0.51
C ILE A 64 -7.22 -4.76 -0.18
N ILE A 65 -7.85 -4.41 -1.30
CA ILE A 65 -7.42 -3.28 -2.13
C ILE A 65 -8.14 -2.03 -1.62
N LYS A 66 -7.37 -1.12 -1.04
CA LYS A 66 -7.85 0.17 -0.54
C LYS A 66 -7.20 1.32 -1.31
N PRO A 67 -7.87 2.47 -1.45
CA PRO A 67 -7.21 3.66 -1.97
C PRO A 67 -6.06 4.10 -1.06
N LEU A 68 -5.03 4.70 -1.66
CA LEU A 68 -3.98 5.38 -0.92
C LEU A 68 -4.41 6.83 -0.68
N ASP A 69 -4.56 7.21 0.60
CA ASP A 69 -4.84 8.59 0.99
C ASP A 69 -3.53 9.39 0.98
N CYS A 70 -3.28 10.14 -0.10
CA CYS A 70 -2.01 10.83 -0.27
C CYS A 70 -2.13 12.18 -1.01
N GLY A 71 -1.12 13.03 -0.79
CA GLY A 71 -0.80 14.16 -1.65
C GLY A 71 0.27 13.76 -2.67
N VAL A 72 0.10 14.19 -3.92
CA VAL A 72 1.05 13.94 -5.01
C VAL A 72 1.54 15.27 -5.56
N LEU A 73 2.85 15.45 -5.63
CA LEU A 73 3.52 16.56 -6.27
C LEU A 73 4.36 16.04 -7.43
N ALA A 74 3.97 16.39 -8.66
CA ALA A 74 4.75 16.10 -9.85
C ALA A 74 5.71 17.27 -10.13
N LEU A 75 7.01 17.00 -10.02
CA LEU A 75 8.10 17.90 -10.43
C LEU A 75 8.61 17.45 -11.81
N ASP A 76 9.53 18.20 -12.41
CA ASP A 76 10.06 17.84 -13.75
C ASP A 76 10.76 16.48 -13.75
N ASP A 77 11.67 16.25 -12.80
CA ASP A 77 12.51 15.05 -12.72
C ASP A 77 12.07 14.02 -11.66
N GLU A 78 11.03 14.30 -10.87
CA GLU A 78 10.60 13.47 -9.75
C GLU A 78 9.08 13.54 -9.54
N ILE A 79 8.48 12.45 -9.06
CA ILE A 79 7.17 12.46 -8.41
C ILE A 79 7.39 12.31 -6.91
N SER A 80 6.90 13.26 -6.10
CA SER A 80 6.89 13.16 -4.65
C SER A 80 5.50 12.80 -4.16
N VAL A 81 5.40 11.72 -3.39
CA VAL A 81 4.14 11.26 -2.77
C VAL A 81 4.25 11.44 -1.27
N THR A 82 3.26 12.05 -0.64
CA THR A 82 3.18 12.21 0.82
C THR A 82 1.93 11.55 1.34
N THR A 83 2.08 10.60 2.24
CA THR A 83 0.97 9.84 2.84
C THR A 83 1.21 9.68 4.33
N ASP A 84 0.16 9.70 5.13
CA ASP A 84 0.28 9.17 6.49
C ASP A 84 0.14 7.65 6.47
N LEU A 85 0.67 6.99 7.50
CA LEU A 85 0.55 5.55 7.69
C LEU A 85 -0.42 5.19 8.82
N SER A 86 -1.35 6.10 9.17
CA SER A 86 -2.27 5.88 10.30
C SER A 86 -3.22 4.70 10.06
N GLY A 87 -3.53 4.41 8.80
CA GLY A 87 -4.28 3.22 8.41
C GLY A 87 -3.54 1.89 8.60
N PHE A 88 -2.24 1.91 8.91
CA PHE A 88 -1.43 0.73 9.16
C PHE A 88 -1.16 0.52 10.66
N GLU A 89 -0.95 -0.73 11.05
CA GLU A 89 -0.63 -1.12 12.42
C GLU A 89 0.69 -0.47 12.89
N GLN A 90 0.66 0.18 14.05
CA GLN A 90 1.82 0.89 14.58
C GLN A 90 2.96 -0.07 14.94
N GLY A 91 4.18 0.28 14.55
CA GLY A 91 5.37 -0.56 14.79
C GLY A 91 5.46 -1.80 13.90
N ALA A 92 4.45 -2.09 13.08
CA ALA A 92 4.53 -3.12 12.06
C ALA A 92 5.34 -2.61 10.85
N GLU A 93 5.94 -3.54 10.12
CA GLU A 93 6.58 -3.25 8.85
C GLU A 93 5.52 -2.97 7.76
N VAL A 94 5.80 -1.96 6.94
CA VAL A 94 5.05 -1.62 5.73
C VAL A 94 5.99 -1.77 4.54
N GLU A 95 5.57 -2.56 3.55
CA GLU A 95 6.32 -2.77 2.32
C GLU A 95 5.85 -1.77 1.27
N LEU A 96 6.78 -1.01 0.70
CA LEU A 96 6.55 -0.12 -0.44
C LEU A 96 7.07 -0.80 -1.71
N PHE A 97 6.15 -1.35 -2.49
CA PHE A 97 6.45 -1.86 -3.82
C PHE A 97 6.41 -0.70 -4.81
N VAL A 98 7.46 -0.59 -5.62
CA VAL A 98 7.58 0.43 -6.66
C VAL A 98 7.72 -0.29 -8.00
N GLU A 99 6.76 -0.05 -8.89
CA GLU A 99 6.85 -0.38 -10.30
C GLU A 99 6.91 0.92 -11.13
N PRO A 100 7.29 0.89 -12.41
CA PRO A 100 7.47 2.10 -13.21
C PRO A 100 6.23 3.01 -13.29
N HIS A 101 5.01 2.49 -13.11
CA HIS A 101 3.75 3.22 -13.28
C HIS A 101 2.85 3.24 -12.03
N ARG A 102 3.29 2.67 -10.90
CA ARG A 102 2.46 2.54 -9.70
C ARG A 102 3.34 2.35 -8.47
N ILE A 103 2.81 2.74 -7.33
CA ILE A 103 3.29 2.29 -6.04
C ILE A 103 2.20 1.53 -5.30
N VAL A 104 2.60 0.55 -4.50
CA VAL A 104 1.71 -0.19 -3.61
C VAL A 104 2.32 -0.28 -2.23
N LEU A 105 1.59 0.20 -1.23
CA LEU A 105 1.89 -0.02 0.18
C LEU A 105 1.15 -1.26 0.65
N ARG A 106 1.89 -2.25 1.13
CA ARG A 106 1.34 -3.45 1.76
C ARG A 106 1.69 -3.45 3.23
N GLY A 107 0.73 -3.72 4.09
CA GLY A 107 0.98 -3.77 5.53
C GLY A 107 -0.21 -4.27 6.29
N ARG A 108 -0.04 -4.38 7.61
CA ARG A 108 -1.15 -4.77 8.47
C ARG A 108 -2.10 -3.59 8.69
N GLU A 109 -3.40 -3.82 8.55
CA GLU A 109 -4.41 -2.78 8.76
C GLU A 109 -4.61 -2.51 10.25
N ALA A 110 -4.57 -1.23 10.61
CA ALA A 110 -4.82 -0.79 11.97
C ALA A 110 -6.24 -1.15 12.41
N ALA A 111 -6.42 -1.58 13.67
CA ALA A 111 -7.72 -2.01 14.17
C ALA A 111 -8.84 -0.95 14.02
N HIS A 112 -8.49 0.33 14.11
CA HIS A 112 -9.44 1.44 13.96
C HIS A 112 -9.77 1.79 12.50
N ALA A 113 -8.95 1.33 11.54
CA ALA A 113 -9.16 1.53 10.11
C ALA A 113 -9.96 0.38 9.48
N ARG A 114 -10.11 -0.73 10.18
CA ARG A 114 -10.89 -1.90 9.73
C ARG A 114 -12.36 -1.51 9.61
N VAL A 115 -12.87 -1.55 8.39
CA VAL A 115 -14.30 -1.41 8.13
C VAL A 115 -14.94 -2.77 8.33
N ALA A 116 -15.85 -2.88 9.31
CA ALA A 116 -16.74 -4.02 9.37
C ALA A 116 -17.68 -3.93 8.16
N LEU A 117 -17.54 -4.87 7.22
CA LEU A 117 -18.49 -4.97 6.12
C LEU A 117 -19.85 -5.42 6.68
N PRO A 118 -20.96 -4.77 6.28
CA PRO A 118 -22.27 -5.17 6.75
C PRO A 118 -22.57 -6.61 6.29
N ASP A 119 -22.76 -7.49 7.27
CA ASP A 119 -23.41 -8.81 7.18
C ASP A 119 -23.17 -9.61 5.89
N TYR A 120 -21.91 -9.72 5.45
CA TYR A 120 -21.51 -10.84 4.60
C TYR A 120 -21.48 -12.10 5.49
N ARG A 121 -22.68 -12.68 5.64
CA ARG A 121 -23.00 -14.02 6.18
C ARG A 121 -22.06 -14.54 7.28
N GLY A 122 -22.05 -13.89 8.44
CA GLY A 122 -21.53 -14.51 9.66
C GLY A 122 -20.01 -14.50 9.78
N HIS A 123 -19.53 -13.49 10.51
CA HIS A 123 -18.27 -13.49 11.27
C HIS A 123 -17.01 -14.00 10.55
N ALA A 124 -16.82 -13.65 9.28
CA ALA A 124 -15.48 -13.66 8.71
C ALA A 124 -14.59 -12.69 9.52
N MET A 125 -13.51 -13.20 10.13
CA MET A 125 -12.51 -12.32 10.77
C MET A 125 -11.99 -11.34 9.73
N PRO A 126 -11.96 -10.02 10.01
CA PRO A 126 -11.54 -9.03 9.02
C PRO A 126 -10.12 -9.29 8.56
N CYS A 127 -9.84 -9.06 7.26
CA CYS A 127 -8.49 -9.15 6.74
C CYS A 127 -7.57 -8.23 7.55
N ASN A 128 -6.43 -8.76 8.01
CA ASN A 128 -5.45 -7.96 8.72
C ASN A 128 -4.37 -7.38 7.80
N VAL A 129 -4.39 -7.67 6.50
CA VAL A 129 -3.45 -7.15 5.49
C VAL A 129 -4.23 -6.33 4.46
N VAL A 130 -3.72 -5.14 4.16
CA VAL A 130 -4.26 -4.26 3.11
C VAL A 130 -3.17 -3.85 2.14
N LEU A 131 -3.59 -3.63 0.90
CA LEU A 131 -2.79 -3.12 -0.20
C LEU A 131 -3.38 -1.76 -0.60
N ARG A 132 -2.60 -0.70 -0.44
CA ARG A 132 -2.95 0.65 -0.86
C ARG A 132 -2.16 1.02 -2.10
N SER A 133 -2.85 1.28 -3.22
CA SER A 133 -2.19 1.53 -4.50
C SER A 133 -2.40 2.96 -5.00
N LEU A 134 -1.39 3.50 -5.67
CA LEU A 134 -1.46 4.75 -6.42
C LEU A 134 -0.83 4.56 -7.80
N ALA A 135 -1.60 4.81 -8.85
CA ALA A 135 -1.08 4.91 -10.20
C ALA A 135 -0.31 6.23 -10.38
N LEU A 136 0.82 6.18 -11.08
CA LEU A 136 1.70 7.32 -11.32
C LEU A 136 1.41 7.94 -12.69
N GLY A 137 1.46 9.26 -12.78
CA GLY A 137 1.24 9.99 -14.03
C GLY A 137 2.44 10.00 -14.99
N ALA A 138 3.57 9.42 -14.60
CA ALA A 138 4.77 9.30 -15.43
C ALA A 138 5.59 8.07 -15.03
N LEU A 139 6.46 7.63 -15.94
CA LEU A 139 7.41 6.56 -15.70
C LEU A 139 8.47 6.99 -14.67
N VAL A 140 8.64 6.16 -13.64
CA VAL A 140 9.67 6.34 -12.60
C VAL A 140 10.71 5.23 -12.65
N ASP A 141 11.88 5.48 -12.10
CA ASP A 141 12.94 4.48 -11.88
C ASP A 141 12.77 3.84 -10.49
N PRO A 142 12.27 2.59 -10.40
CA PRO A 142 12.03 1.94 -9.11
C PRO A 142 13.29 1.72 -8.28
N ALA A 143 14.45 1.55 -8.92
CA ALA A 143 15.71 1.28 -8.24
C ALA A 143 16.24 2.52 -7.50
N ARG A 144 15.79 3.71 -7.89
CA ARG A 144 16.17 4.99 -7.30
C ARG A 144 15.11 5.56 -6.35
N ALA A 145 14.02 4.82 -6.12
CA ALA A 145 12.99 5.23 -5.19
C ALA A 145 13.54 5.34 -3.77
N ALA A 146 13.13 6.38 -3.05
CA ALA A 146 13.52 6.62 -1.67
C ALA A 146 12.29 6.96 -0.82
N ALA A 147 12.34 6.65 0.47
CA ALA A 147 11.28 6.97 1.40
C ALA A 147 11.89 7.47 2.71
N ARG A 148 11.28 8.50 3.28
CA ARG A 148 11.70 9.10 4.55
C ARG A 148 10.50 9.59 5.33
N PHE A 149 10.60 9.58 6.66
CA PHE A 149 9.60 10.21 7.50
C PHE A 149 9.87 11.70 7.66
N ASN A 150 8.84 12.51 7.43
CA ASN A 150 8.82 13.93 7.76
C ASN A 150 7.72 14.15 8.82
N GLY A 151 8.13 14.18 10.10
CA GLY A 151 7.18 14.15 11.21
C GLY A 151 6.40 12.83 11.25
N CYS A 152 5.09 12.90 11.07
CA CYS A 152 4.20 11.72 11.06
C CYS A 152 3.87 11.21 9.65
N ALA A 153 4.33 11.89 8.59
CA ALA A 153 4.04 11.53 7.20
C ALA A 153 5.23 10.81 6.56
N LEU A 154 4.94 9.80 5.74
CA LEU A 154 5.89 9.18 4.85
C LEU A 154 5.97 10.01 3.56
N GLN A 155 7.16 10.54 3.28
CA GLN A 155 7.48 11.15 2.00
C GLN A 155 8.22 10.12 1.14
N ILE A 156 7.69 9.86 -0.04
CA ILE A 156 8.25 8.95 -1.05
C ILE A 156 8.74 9.82 -2.21
N SER A 157 10.00 9.67 -2.58
CA SER A 157 10.62 10.30 -3.74
C SER A 157 10.77 9.25 -4.83
N LEU A 158 10.17 9.52 -5.99
CA LEU A 158 10.14 8.63 -7.15
C LEU A 158 10.77 9.36 -8.34
N PRO A 159 12.08 9.23 -8.56
CA PRO A 159 12.75 9.87 -9.69
C PRO A 159 12.14 9.38 -11.00
N LYS A 160 11.79 10.30 -11.90
CA LYS A 160 11.32 9.93 -13.23
C LYS A 160 12.45 9.28 -14.01
N VAL A 161 12.11 8.41 -14.94
CA VAL A 161 13.08 8.00 -15.94
C VAL A 161 13.41 9.22 -16.80
N SER A 162 14.61 9.78 -16.65
CA SER A 162 15.11 10.73 -17.62
C SER A 162 15.19 10.00 -18.96
N PRO A 163 14.79 10.60 -20.09
CA PRO A 163 15.20 10.12 -21.39
C PRO A 163 16.71 10.35 -21.46
N THR A 164 17.51 9.40 -20.95
CA THR A 164 18.96 9.50 -21.03
C THR A 164 19.34 9.49 -22.50
N HIS A 165 19.84 10.64 -22.96
CA HIS A 165 20.47 10.86 -24.25
C HIS A 165 21.54 9.78 -24.53
N ARG A 166 21.15 8.77 -25.32
CA ARG A 166 22.02 7.84 -26.06
C ARG A 166 21.70 8.14 -27.53
N VAL A 167 22.54 8.77 -28.36
CA VAL A 167 23.98 8.55 -28.60
C VAL A 167 24.62 9.84 -29.17
N LEU A 168 25.66 10.35 -28.52
CA LEU A 168 26.87 10.87 -29.17
C LEU A 168 27.97 9.93 -28.63
N ALA A 169 28.85 9.25 -29.34
CA ALA A 169 29.46 9.37 -30.67
C ALA A 169 29.75 7.92 -31.16
N GLN A 170 30.22 7.60 -32.37
CA GLN A 170 31.40 8.14 -33.06
C GLN A 170 31.29 8.00 -34.58
N ALA A 171 31.90 8.99 -35.24
CA ALA A 171 32.32 8.97 -36.63
C ALA A 171 33.42 7.92 -36.88
N ALA A 172 33.33 7.25 -38.03
CA ALA A 172 34.44 6.89 -38.91
C ALA A 172 33.86 6.54 -40.29
#